data_AF-A0A078HU93-F1
#
_entry.id   AF-A0A078HU93-F1
#
_cell.length_a   1.000
_cell.length_b   1.000
_cell.length_c   1.000
_cell.angle_alpha   90.00
_cell.angle_beta   90.00
_cell.angle_gamma   90.00
#
_symmetry.space_group_name_H-M   'P 1'
#
loop_
_entity.id
_entity.type
_entity.pdbx_description
1 polymer ?
#
loop_
_entity_poly.entity_id
_entity_poly.type
_entity_poly.pdbx_seq_one_letter_code
_entity_poly.pdbx_strand_id
1 'polypeptide(L)'
;MDETVGKFVEMGFSIEIDPSSKSKLIDEELRCGNLSLTCYMYFSHSECSCNLFFSNFSGEIASLAEVVDFILCCSNGTAQQSRSNEPPPRRRKLNTAMPSDDELIHLPNPMIGFGVPNEPGLITERPVPIPDIARGPPYFYFENVAMAPKGVWAKMSSHLYDIKPEFVDSLYFSAAARKRGYIHNLPIKNRFEIQPTPHYTIEDEFPDTKKWWHVWDNRTKLNCVLTCIASAQITKDIRERLEKHEGDPRVQKDVVDQCKRWNLVWVGKNKAAPLEPCEMESLLGFPGNYTRGVSRRDRYKSLGNSFLVDTVAYHLSVLKALYPKGVNILSLFTGIGEVALHRLPIPMKLVVSEFRDVEELDDHKIEGLMDQYGGFDLVIGGSPCNNLAGANRVSRTGLEGDQSSLFYDYCRILEAVHHKTHKNEKVECLLCR
;
A
#
# COMPACT_ATOMS: atom_id res chain seq x y z
N MET A 1 33.37 -3.73 -31.45
CA MET A 1 32.41 -3.23 -30.46
C MET A 1 32.09 -1.82 -30.87
N ASP A 2 30.81 -1.55 -31.10
CA ASP A 2 30.31 -0.31 -31.69
C ASP A 2 30.61 0.89 -30.80
N GLU A 3 30.89 2.05 -31.41
CA GLU A 3 31.27 3.31 -30.73
C GLU A 3 30.21 3.75 -29.71
N THR A 4 28.97 3.31 -29.93
CA THR A 4 27.78 3.49 -29.09
C THR A 4 27.88 2.79 -27.73
N VAL A 5 28.42 1.57 -27.68
CA VAL A 5 28.54 0.78 -26.44
C VAL A 5 29.60 1.40 -25.52
N GLY A 6 30.65 2.00 -26.10
CA GLY A 6 31.68 2.73 -25.35
C GLY A 6 31.13 3.93 -24.58
N LYS A 7 30.23 4.71 -25.19
CA LYS A 7 29.63 5.90 -24.55
C LYS A 7 28.69 5.56 -23.39
N PHE A 8 27.95 4.45 -23.46
CA PHE A 8 27.08 4.02 -22.36
C PHE A 8 27.87 3.55 -21.12
N VAL A 9 29.02 2.91 -21.33
CA VAL A 9 29.93 2.50 -20.24
C VAL A 9 30.61 3.71 -19.60
N GLU A 10 31.01 4.72 -20.39
CA GLU A 10 31.55 5.99 -19.86
C GLU A 10 30.54 6.80 -19.04
N MET A 11 29.24 6.66 -19.33
CA MET A 11 28.16 7.29 -18.57
C MET A 11 27.73 6.50 -17.32
N GLY A 12 28.43 5.40 -16.99
CA GLY A 12 28.25 4.65 -15.74
C GLY A 12 27.21 3.53 -15.78
N PHE A 13 26.73 3.14 -16.96
CA PHE A 13 25.80 2.01 -17.11
C PHE A 13 26.58 0.69 -17.28
N SER A 14 26.17 -0.35 -16.54
CA SER A 14 26.77 -1.69 -16.64
C SER A 14 25.95 -2.56 -17.60
N ILE A 15 26.57 -2.98 -18.71
CA ILE A 15 25.93 -3.83 -19.72
C ILE A 15 26.42 -5.27 -19.51
N GLU A 16 25.57 -6.16 -18.98
CA GLU A 16 25.86 -7.60 -18.91
C GLU A 16 25.36 -8.30 -20.19
N ILE A 17 26.29 -8.93 -20.92
CA ILE A 17 25.98 -9.72 -22.12
C ILE A 17 26.04 -11.20 -21.75
N ASP A 18 24.89 -11.88 -21.66
CA ASP A 18 24.82 -13.34 -21.48
C ASP A 18 25.01 -14.04 -22.84
N PRO A 19 26.11 -14.80 -23.06
CA PRO A 19 26.40 -15.43 -24.35
C PRO A 19 25.50 -16.63 -24.66
N SER A 20 24.66 -17.10 -23.72
CA SER A 20 23.96 -18.38 -23.82
C SER A 20 22.48 -18.28 -24.22
N SER A 21 21.90 -17.08 -24.22
CA SER A 21 20.48 -16.86 -24.51
C SER A 21 20.21 -16.46 -25.96
N LYS A 22 19.63 -17.38 -26.74
CA LYS A 22 18.98 -17.06 -28.02
C LYS A 22 17.78 -16.15 -27.75
N SER A 23 17.84 -14.91 -28.25
CA SER A 23 16.80 -13.87 -28.22
C SER A 23 16.19 -13.57 -26.84
N LYS A 24 16.71 -12.54 -26.16
CA LYS A 24 16.08 -11.89 -25.00
C LYS A 24 15.78 -10.43 -25.37
N LEU A 25 14.53 -9.99 -25.23
CA LEU A 25 14.21 -8.58 -25.08
C LEU A 25 14.84 -8.11 -23.75
N ILE A 26 15.67 -7.08 -23.79
CA ILE A 26 16.05 -6.33 -22.59
C ILE A 26 15.12 -5.12 -22.57
N ASP A 27 14.12 -5.16 -21.70
CA ASP A 27 13.18 -4.06 -21.50
C ASP A 27 13.71 -3.20 -20.34
N GLU A 28 14.48 -2.17 -20.68
CA GLU A 28 14.86 -1.11 -19.74
C GLU A 28 14.15 0.18 -20.13
N GLU A 29 13.21 0.58 -19.28
CA GLU A 29 12.46 1.83 -19.42
C GLU A 29 13.19 2.94 -18.65
N LEU A 30 13.86 3.85 -19.36
CA LEU A 30 14.51 5.01 -18.77
C LEU A 30 13.49 6.17 -18.69
N ARG A 31 13.18 6.63 -17.48
CA ARG A 31 12.24 7.75 -17.26
C ARG A 31 12.96 9.00 -16.77
N CYS A 32 12.80 10.12 -17.48
CA CYS A 32 13.24 11.44 -17.04
C CYS A 32 12.06 12.43 -17.19
N GLY A 33 11.48 12.86 -16.07
CA GLY A 33 10.28 13.71 -16.09
C GLY A 33 9.06 13.01 -16.71
N ASN A 34 8.36 13.68 -17.63
CA ASN A 34 7.15 13.17 -18.29
C ASN A 34 7.43 12.33 -19.55
N LEU A 35 8.68 11.92 -19.81
CA LEU A 35 9.05 11.08 -20.96
C LEU A 35 9.60 9.72 -20.49
N SER A 36 9.13 8.63 -21.12
CA SER A 36 9.70 7.28 -21.02
C SER A 36 10.44 6.94 -22.31
N LEU A 37 11.61 6.33 -22.16
CA LEU A 37 12.40 5.80 -23.27
C LEU A 37 12.46 4.27 -23.14
N THR A 38 11.97 3.55 -24.14
CA THR A 38 12.06 2.08 -24.20
C THR A 38 13.12 1.71 -25.24
N CYS A 39 14.17 1.00 -24.84
CA CYS A 39 15.22 0.56 -25.75
C CYS A 39 15.00 -0.90 -26.14
N TYR A 40 15.00 -1.20 -27.44
CA TYR A 40 14.93 -2.58 -27.96
C TYR A 40 16.26 -2.94 -28.61
N MET A 41 16.89 -4.05 -28.19
CA MET A 41 18.06 -4.62 -28.88
C MET A 41 17.72 -5.98 -29.49
N TYR A 42 18.00 -6.15 -30.79
CA TYR A 42 17.87 -7.41 -31.51
C TYR A 42 19.25 -8.00 -31.82
N PHE A 43 19.42 -9.30 -31.65
CA PHE A 43 20.61 -10.05 -32.08
C PHE A 43 20.21 -11.09 -33.14
N SER A 44 20.74 -10.96 -34.35
CA SER A 44 20.61 -11.98 -35.41
C SER A 44 21.98 -12.49 -35.88
N HIS A 45 22.03 -13.75 -36.31
CA HIS A 45 23.23 -14.60 -36.35
C HIS A 45 24.32 -14.25 -37.38
N SER A 46 24.25 -13.13 -38.10
CA SER A 46 25.29 -12.83 -39.11
C SER A 46 25.69 -11.36 -39.28
N GLU A 47 25.07 -10.40 -38.58
CA GLU A 47 25.50 -9.00 -38.57
C GLU A 47 25.04 -8.34 -37.26
N CYS A 48 25.96 -7.71 -36.52
CA CYS A 48 25.61 -6.86 -35.38
C CYS A 48 25.08 -5.54 -35.90
N SER A 49 23.76 -5.40 -36.03
CA SER A 49 23.09 -4.11 -36.22
C SER A 49 22.31 -3.75 -34.95
N CYS A 50 22.81 -2.75 -34.20
CA CYS A 50 22.06 -2.15 -33.09
C CYS A 50 21.06 -1.15 -33.67
N ASN A 51 19.81 -1.55 -33.88
CA ASN A 51 18.73 -0.61 -34.19
C ASN A 51 18.04 -0.18 -32.89
N LEU A 52 18.36 1.02 -32.39
CA LEU A 52 17.58 1.65 -31.32
C LEU A 52 16.29 2.23 -31.92
N PHE A 53 15.14 1.75 -31.45
CA PHE A 53 13.84 2.34 -31.77
C PHE A 53 13.37 3.24 -30.62
N PHE A 54 13.00 4.48 -30.93
CA PHE A 54 12.51 5.46 -29.96
C PHE A 54 11.09 5.89 -30.35
N SER A 55 10.10 5.69 -29.48
CA SER A 55 8.73 6.18 -29.65
C SER A 55 8.39 7.22 -28.60
N ASN A 56 8.14 8.47 -28.99
CA ASN A 56 7.45 9.43 -28.13
C ASN A 56 5.93 9.15 -28.10
N PHE A 57 5.21 9.71 -27.13
CA PHE A 57 3.76 9.53 -26.88
C PHE A 57 2.81 9.93 -28.04
N SER A 58 3.33 10.17 -29.25
CA SER A 58 2.58 10.41 -30.49
C SER A 58 2.96 9.47 -31.65
N GLY A 59 3.84 8.48 -31.45
CA GLY A 59 4.15 7.45 -32.46
C GLY A 59 5.11 7.85 -33.58
N GLU A 60 5.81 8.98 -33.49
CA GLU A 60 6.85 9.38 -34.47
C GLU A 60 8.27 9.10 -33.96
N ILE A 61 9.16 8.72 -34.89
CA ILE A 61 10.57 8.36 -34.67
C ILE A 61 11.43 9.64 -34.62
N ALA A 62 12.05 9.93 -33.46
CA ALA A 62 12.94 11.09 -33.30
C ALA A 62 14.37 10.82 -33.82
N SER A 63 15.06 11.87 -34.27
CA SER A 63 16.42 11.77 -34.82
C SER A 63 17.52 11.78 -33.74
N LEU A 64 18.68 11.18 -34.04
CA LEU A 64 19.81 11.03 -33.09
C LEU A 64 20.35 12.38 -32.57
N ALA A 65 20.25 13.45 -33.37
CA ALA A 65 20.70 14.79 -33.00
C ALA A 65 19.82 15.41 -31.91
N GLU A 66 18.50 15.19 -31.96
CA GLU A 66 17.54 15.74 -30.99
C GLU A 66 17.69 15.08 -29.61
N VAL A 67 18.11 13.82 -29.57
CA VAL A 67 18.35 13.06 -28.31
C VAL A 67 19.64 13.51 -27.62
N VAL A 68 20.70 13.80 -28.37
CA VAL A 68 21.97 14.30 -27.80
C VAL A 68 21.79 15.71 -27.23
N ASP A 69 21.04 16.57 -27.91
CA ASP A 69 20.71 17.92 -27.42
C ASP A 69 19.83 17.89 -26.16
N PHE A 70 18.92 16.92 -26.08
CA PHE A 70 18.07 16.70 -24.90
C PHE A 70 18.89 16.26 -23.67
N ILE A 71 19.82 15.33 -23.84
CA ILE A 71 20.68 14.83 -22.74
C ILE A 71 21.68 15.90 -22.29
N LEU A 72 22.21 16.72 -23.21
CA LEU A 72 23.08 17.85 -22.88
C LEU A 72 22.32 18.95 -22.12
N CYS A 73 21.06 19.22 -22.46
CA CYS A 73 20.19 20.13 -21.70
C CYS A 73 19.95 19.65 -20.26
N CYS A 74 19.79 18.34 -20.03
CA CYS A 74 19.62 17.77 -18.70
C CYS A 74 20.91 17.81 -17.86
N SER A 75 22.08 17.83 -18.49
CA SER A 75 23.38 17.73 -17.82
C SER A 75 23.97 19.10 -17.41
N ASN A 76 23.62 20.19 -18.10
CA ASN A 76 24.20 21.53 -17.87
C ASN A 76 23.34 22.48 -17.01
N GLY A 77 22.24 22.01 -16.41
CA GLY A 77 21.33 22.82 -15.61
C GLY A 77 21.67 22.90 -14.11
N THR A 78 22.87 23.31 -13.71
CA THR A 78 23.19 23.61 -12.29
C THR A 78 23.92 24.95 -12.13
N ALA A 79 23.42 25.81 -11.21
CA ALA A 79 24.00 27.08 -10.70
C ALA A 79 24.02 28.27 -11.71
N GLN A 80 23.77 29.56 -11.40
CA GLN A 80 23.89 30.37 -10.19
C GLN A 80 23.22 31.74 -10.47
N GLN A 81 22.38 32.29 -9.56
CA GLN A 81 22.33 33.75 -9.31
C GLN A 81 21.55 34.06 -8.02
N SER A 82 22.30 34.38 -6.98
CA SER A 82 21.85 35.04 -5.76
C SER A 82 21.52 36.51 -6.04
N ARG A 83 20.31 36.98 -5.69
CA ARG A 83 20.04 38.36 -5.27
C ARG A 83 18.82 38.43 -4.37
N SER A 84 19.01 39.10 -3.25
CA SER A 84 18.07 39.44 -2.17
C SER A 84 16.73 40.00 -2.67
N ASN A 85 15.62 39.48 -2.13
CA ASN A 85 14.40 40.22 -1.77
C ASN A 85 13.42 39.27 -1.07
N GLU A 86 13.46 39.19 0.26
CA GLU A 86 12.38 38.60 1.06
C GLU A 86 11.13 39.50 0.98
N PRO A 87 9.94 38.99 0.63
CA PRO A 87 8.71 39.72 0.87
C PRO A 87 8.31 39.60 2.36
N PRO A 88 7.81 40.67 3.00
CA PRO A 88 7.51 40.64 4.43
C PRO A 88 6.29 39.75 4.73
N PRO A 89 6.17 39.23 5.97
CA PRO A 89 5.08 38.35 6.36
C PRO A 89 3.74 39.10 6.30
N ARG A 90 2.84 38.65 5.43
CA ARG A 90 1.48 39.19 5.33
C ARG A 90 0.70 38.84 6.60
N ARG A 91 0.44 39.88 7.40
CA ARG A 91 -0.48 39.88 8.56
C ARG A 91 -1.84 39.28 8.20
N ARG A 92 -2.39 38.49 9.12
CA ARG A 92 -3.80 38.04 9.16
C ARG A 92 -4.74 39.24 8.97
N LYS A 93 -5.62 39.17 7.97
CA LYS A 93 -6.86 39.95 7.94
C LYS A 93 -8.03 39.01 8.24
N LEU A 94 -8.83 39.41 9.22
CA LEU A 94 -10.08 38.79 9.63
C LEU A 94 -11.23 39.35 8.77
N ASN A 95 -12.30 38.55 8.62
CA ASN A 95 -13.65 38.81 8.05
C ASN A 95 -13.75 38.53 6.53
N THR A 96 -14.78 37.87 5.96
CA THR A 96 -16.14 37.50 6.40
C THR A 96 -16.68 36.37 5.47
N ALA A 97 -17.74 35.68 5.88
CA ALA A 97 -18.27 34.40 5.39
C ALA A 97 -18.64 34.24 3.88
N MET A 98 -18.43 33.02 3.35
CA MET A 98 -19.34 32.19 2.51
C MET A 98 -18.86 30.72 2.60
N PRO A 99 -19.73 29.70 2.75
CA PRO A 99 -19.29 28.31 2.92
C PRO A 99 -18.99 27.66 1.57
N SER A 100 -17.76 27.23 1.34
CA SER A 100 -17.41 26.31 0.26
C SER A 100 -17.20 24.91 0.85
N ASP A 101 -17.96 23.94 0.37
CA ASP A 101 -17.84 22.48 0.62
C ASP A 101 -16.49 21.94 0.15
N ASP A 102 -15.43 22.35 0.82
CA ASP A 102 -14.05 22.03 0.44
C ASP A 102 -13.21 21.73 1.69
N GLU A 103 -13.83 21.01 2.65
CA GLU A 103 -13.16 20.55 3.86
C GLU A 103 -12.02 19.59 3.50
N LEU A 104 -10.80 20.04 3.77
CA LEU A 104 -9.66 19.14 3.96
C LEU A 104 -10.08 18.08 4.99
N ILE A 105 -10.03 16.81 4.61
CA ILE A 105 -10.33 15.72 5.55
C ILE A 105 -9.29 15.77 6.65
N HIS A 106 -9.71 16.28 7.81
CA HIS A 106 -8.92 16.27 9.02
C HIS A 106 -8.89 14.85 9.56
N LEU A 107 -7.74 14.18 9.42
CA LEU A 107 -7.54 12.87 10.04
C LEU A 107 -7.68 13.02 11.57
N PRO A 108 -8.48 12.15 12.23
CA PRO A 108 -8.64 12.19 13.68
C PRO A 108 -7.29 12.08 14.40
N ASN A 109 -7.15 12.73 15.56
CA ASN A 109 -6.01 12.55 16.43
C ASN A 109 -6.50 12.48 17.88
N PRO A 110 -6.47 11.31 18.55
CA PRO A 110 -5.87 10.05 18.09
C PRO A 110 -6.68 9.31 17.01
N MET A 111 -6.00 8.54 16.14
CA MET A 111 -6.64 7.72 15.09
C MET A 111 -7.10 6.35 15.63
N ILE A 112 -8.15 6.33 16.43
CA ILE A 112 -8.70 5.13 17.07
C ILE A 112 -9.95 4.55 16.39
N GLY A 113 -10.35 5.09 15.23
CA GLY A 113 -11.57 4.67 14.53
C GLY A 113 -12.82 4.78 15.39
N PHE A 114 -13.62 3.71 15.43
CA PHE A 114 -14.78 3.56 16.32
C PHE A 114 -14.40 2.94 17.68
N GLY A 115 -13.11 2.86 17.99
CA GLY A 115 -12.56 2.34 19.24
C GLY A 115 -11.66 1.15 19.00
N VAL A 116 -10.52 1.13 19.68
CA VAL A 116 -9.50 0.07 19.64
C VAL A 116 -9.41 -0.64 20.99
N PRO A 117 -8.83 -1.85 21.07
CA PRO A 117 -8.58 -2.52 22.34
C PRO A 117 -7.78 -1.62 23.30
N ASN A 118 -8.11 -1.69 24.59
CA ASN A 118 -7.37 -1.07 25.69
C ASN A 118 -7.29 0.48 25.68
N GLU A 119 -8.00 1.17 24.79
CA GLU A 119 -8.06 2.64 24.76
C GLU A 119 -9.44 3.16 25.15
N PRO A 120 -9.52 4.31 25.85
CA PRO A 120 -10.79 5.00 26.07
C PRO A 120 -11.32 5.57 24.75
N GLY A 121 -12.65 5.68 24.62
CA GLY A 121 -13.29 6.26 23.42
C GLY A 121 -13.96 5.24 22.50
N LEU A 122 -14.35 4.08 23.03
CA LEU A 122 -15.18 3.11 22.30
C LEU A 122 -16.51 3.76 21.88
N ILE A 123 -16.75 3.80 20.57
CA ILE A 123 -17.98 4.27 19.97
C ILE A 123 -18.87 3.05 19.74
N THR A 124 -19.98 2.99 20.46
CA THR A 124 -20.94 1.88 20.31
C THR A 124 -21.94 2.13 19.18
N GLU A 125 -22.12 3.37 18.75
CA GLU A 125 -23.09 3.73 17.71
C GLU A 125 -22.49 4.67 16.68
N ARG A 126 -22.73 4.39 15.39
CA ARG A 126 -22.16 5.19 14.31
C ARG A 126 -22.71 6.62 14.39
N PRO A 127 -21.86 7.66 14.24
CA PRO A 127 -22.33 9.04 14.23
C PRO A 127 -23.35 9.32 13.11
N VAL A 128 -23.18 8.64 11.97
CA VAL A 128 -24.12 8.65 10.85
C VAL A 128 -24.60 7.21 10.65
N PRO A 129 -25.91 6.93 10.74
CA PRO A 129 -26.46 5.62 10.45
C PRO A 129 -26.13 5.16 9.04
N ILE A 130 -25.96 3.85 8.85
CA ILE A 130 -25.80 3.26 7.51
C ILE A 130 -27.14 3.38 6.77
N PRO A 131 -27.17 3.91 5.53
CA PRO A 131 -28.38 3.95 4.72
C PRO A 131 -29.00 2.56 4.55
N ASP A 132 -30.33 2.47 4.46
CA ASP A 132 -31.01 1.17 4.40
C ASP A 132 -30.59 0.34 3.18
N ILE A 133 -30.28 0.99 2.05
CA ILE A 133 -29.74 0.33 0.86
C ILE A 133 -28.35 -0.27 1.08
N ALA A 134 -27.59 0.22 2.05
CA ALA A 134 -26.21 -0.23 2.30
C ALA A 134 -26.11 -1.20 3.48
N ARG A 135 -27.25 -1.56 4.10
CA ARG A 135 -27.26 -2.54 5.18
C ARG A 135 -26.99 -3.93 4.61
N GLY A 136 -26.19 -4.71 5.35
CA GLY A 136 -25.94 -6.09 4.98
C GLY A 136 -27.15 -7.00 5.25
N PRO A 137 -27.13 -8.22 4.70
CA PRO A 137 -26.12 -8.76 3.78
C PRO A 137 -26.25 -8.24 2.33
N PRO A 138 -25.16 -8.28 1.52
CA PRO A 138 -23.79 -8.60 1.92
C PRO A 138 -23.19 -7.51 2.82
N TYR A 139 -22.35 -7.91 3.77
CA TYR A 139 -21.42 -6.98 4.39
C TYR A 139 -20.29 -6.66 3.41
N PHE A 140 -19.72 -5.47 3.49
CA PHE A 140 -18.57 -5.09 2.68
C PHE A 140 -17.50 -4.40 3.52
N TYR A 141 -16.25 -4.53 3.10
CA TYR A 141 -15.10 -3.96 3.78
C TYR A 141 -14.04 -3.53 2.76
N PHE A 142 -13.81 -2.22 2.66
CA PHE A 142 -12.82 -1.66 1.75
C PHE A 142 -11.75 -0.87 2.51
N GLU A 143 -10.48 -1.19 2.27
CA GLU A 143 -9.31 -0.53 2.87
C GLU A 143 -8.59 0.39 1.88
N ASN A 144 -8.11 1.54 2.38
CA ASN A 144 -7.18 2.40 1.65
C ASN A 144 -6.27 3.19 2.60
N VAL A 145 -5.19 3.76 2.06
CA VAL A 145 -4.24 4.62 2.79
C VAL A 145 -4.95 5.84 3.36
N ALA A 146 -4.77 6.12 4.66
CA ALA A 146 -5.45 7.25 5.31
C ALA A 146 -5.05 8.60 4.69
N MET A 147 -3.76 8.78 4.39
CA MET A 147 -3.19 9.98 3.78
C MET A 147 -3.33 9.99 2.24
N ALA A 148 -4.54 9.70 1.74
CA ALA A 148 -4.86 9.78 0.32
C ALA A 148 -4.92 11.24 -0.18
N PRO A 149 -4.74 11.49 -1.50
CA PRO A 149 -4.92 12.83 -2.08
C PRO A 149 -6.29 13.46 -1.78
N LYS A 150 -6.34 14.79 -1.81
CA LYS A 150 -7.59 15.56 -1.55
C LYS A 150 -8.71 15.07 -2.48
N GLY A 151 -9.90 14.87 -1.93
CA GLY A 151 -11.09 14.42 -2.67
C GLY A 151 -11.20 12.91 -2.86
N VAL A 152 -10.13 12.12 -2.68
CA VAL A 152 -10.16 10.66 -2.89
C VAL A 152 -11.14 9.96 -1.94
N TRP A 153 -11.09 10.28 -0.64
CA TRP A 153 -12.03 9.73 0.34
C TRP A 153 -13.48 10.18 0.10
N ALA A 154 -13.71 11.43 -0.29
CA ALA A 154 -15.05 11.90 -0.63
C ALA A 154 -15.63 11.11 -1.81
N LYS A 155 -14.80 10.89 -2.84
CA LYS A 155 -15.15 10.08 -4.01
C LYS A 155 -15.36 8.60 -3.67
N MET A 156 -14.53 8.01 -2.81
CA MET A 156 -14.74 6.62 -2.38
C MET A 156 -16.02 6.47 -1.55
N SER A 157 -16.26 7.38 -0.59
CA SER A 157 -17.50 7.41 0.19
C SER A 157 -18.73 7.57 -0.71
N SER A 158 -18.69 8.44 -1.72
CA SER A 158 -19.86 8.63 -2.61
C SER A 158 -20.23 7.37 -3.40
N HIS A 159 -19.25 6.52 -3.76
CA HIS A 159 -19.52 5.25 -4.45
C HIS A 159 -19.86 4.11 -3.47
N LEU A 160 -19.49 4.26 -2.19
CA LEU A 160 -19.76 3.29 -1.13
C LEU A 160 -20.86 3.80 -0.20
N TYR A 161 -21.96 4.26 -0.80
CA TYR A 161 -23.22 4.64 -0.14
C TYR A 161 -23.11 5.77 0.89
N ASP A 162 -22.23 6.75 0.64
CA ASP A 162 -21.93 7.88 1.52
C ASP A 162 -21.50 7.47 2.94
N ILE A 163 -21.00 6.23 3.10
CA ILE A 163 -20.50 5.74 4.37
C ILE A 163 -19.18 6.43 4.69
N LYS A 164 -19.13 7.05 5.88
CA LYS A 164 -17.91 7.68 6.39
C LYS A 164 -16.83 6.64 6.71
N PRO A 165 -15.58 6.86 6.31
CA PRO A 165 -14.48 5.95 6.61
C PRO A 165 -14.15 5.92 8.10
N GLU A 166 -13.84 4.73 8.62
CA GLU A 166 -13.24 4.51 9.92
C GLU A 166 -11.71 4.65 9.79
N PHE A 167 -11.14 5.72 10.36
CA PHE A 167 -9.70 5.97 10.32
C PHE A 167 -8.99 5.41 11.55
N VAL A 168 -8.09 4.44 11.35
CA VAL A 168 -7.35 3.76 12.41
C VAL A 168 -5.85 3.74 12.10
N ASP A 169 -5.03 3.96 13.11
CA ASP A 169 -3.61 3.65 13.05
C ASP A 169 -3.34 2.27 13.67
N SER A 170 -2.73 1.36 12.91
CA SER A 170 -2.43 0.03 13.42
C SER A 170 -1.34 0.00 14.51
N LEU A 171 -0.79 1.16 14.91
CA LEU A 171 0.04 1.26 16.12
C LEU A 171 -0.66 0.73 17.39
N TYR A 172 -2.00 0.69 17.40
CA TYR A 172 -2.80 0.12 18.50
C TYR A 172 -2.96 -1.40 18.43
N PHE A 173 -2.48 -2.05 17.36
CA PHE A 173 -2.59 -3.49 17.13
C PHE A 173 -1.25 -4.18 16.83
N SER A 174 -0.15 -3.42 16.76
CA SER A 174 1.17 -3.93 16.38
C SER A 174 2.28 -3.00 16.91
N ALA A 175 3.53 -3.47 16.83
CA ALA A 175 4.72 -2.68 17.03
C ALA A 175 5.03 -1.70 15.88
N ALA A 176 4.26 -1.70 14.78
CA ALA A 176 4.41 -0.76 13.67
C ALA A 176 3.16 0.09 13.41
N ALA A 177 3.38 1.39 13.16
CA ALA A 177 2.31 2.28 12.73
C ALA A 177 1.85 1.95 11.31
N ARG A 178 0.53 1.97 11.06
CA ARG A 178 -0.03 1.78 9.72
C ARG A 178 -1.38 2.49 9.67
N LYS A 179 -1.35 3.75 9.24
CA LYS A 179 -2.52 4.63 9.13
C LYS A 179 -3.36 4.27 7.92
N ARG A 180 -4.59 3.81 8.13
CA ARG A 180 -5.54 3.40 7.10
C ARG A 180 -6.93 3.96 7.38
N GLY A 181 -7.72 4.06 6.32
CA GLY A 181 -9.16 4.26 6.42
C GLY A 181 -9.89 3.02 5.91
N TYR A 182 -11.02 2.73 6.53
CA TYR A 182 -11.83 1.55 6.24
C TYR A 182 -13.28 1.99 6.00
N ILE A 183 -13.84 1.71 4.82
CA ILE A 183 -15.26 1.94 4.55
C ILE A 183 -15.96 0.58 4.59
N HIS A 184 -16.92 0.45 5.48
CA HIS A 184 -17.64 -0.81 5.70
C HIS A 184 -19.00 -0.57 6.33
N ASN A 185 -19.93 -1.50 6.09
CA ASN A 185 -21.26 -1.54 6.71
C ASN A 185 -21.34 -2.50 7.92
N LEU A 186 -20.21 -3.04 8.40
CA LEU A 186 -20.19 -3.94 9.56
C LEU A 186 -20.72 -3.28 10.85
N PRO A 187 -21.32 -4.04 11.77
CA PRO A 187 -21.57 -3.59 13.13
C PRO A 187 -20.28 -3.19 13.85
N ILE A 188 -20.39 -2.25 14.78
CA ILE A 188 -19.25 -1.76 15.58
C ILE A 188 -19.35 -2.16 17.06
N LYS A 189 -20.52 -2.66 17.50
CA LYS A 189 -20.72 -3.21 18.85
C LYS A 189 -20.13 -4.62 18.94
N ASN A 190 -19.60 -4.98 20.11
CA ASN A 190 -19.09 -6.32 20.44
C ASN A 190 -17.91 -6.79 19.57
N ARG A 191 -17.08 -5.86 19.07
CA ARG A 191 -15.76 -6.21 18.54
C ARG A 191 -14.89 -6.78 19.66
N PHE A 192 -14.03 -7.75 19.32
CA PHE A 192 -13.08 -8.33 20.26
C PHE A 192 -11.70 -8.50 19.62
N GLU A 193 -10.66 -8.39 20.44
CA GLU A 193 -9.28 -8.61 20.00
C GLU A 193 -9.00 -10.10 19.82
N ILE A 194 -8.33 -10.45 18.72
CA ILE A 194 -7.95 -11.84 18.44
C ILE A 194 -6.82 -12.30 19.35
N GLN A 195 -6.78 -13.61 19.60
CA GLN A 195 -5.77 -14.24 20.44
C GLN A 195 -4.79 -15.07 19.60
N PRO A 196 -3.50 -15.16 19.99
CA PRO A 196 -2.88 -14.44 21.10
C PRO A 196 -2.79 -12.93 20.83
N THR A 197 -2.77 -12.14 21.90
CA THR A 197 -2.62 -10.68 21.81
C THR A 197 -1.32 -10.34 21.06
N PRO A 198 -1.36 -9.41 20.09
CA PRO A 198 -0.18 -9.03 19.33
C PRO A 198 0.83 -8.27 20.20
N HIS A 199 2.10 -8.30 19.82
CA HIS A 199 3.12 -7.48 20.46
C HIS A 199 2.98 -6.02 20.05
N TYR A 200 2.99 -5.13 21.03
CA TYR A 200 2.84 -3.70 20.77
C TYR A 200 4.19 -2.97 20.73
N THR A 201 5.31 -3.52 21.17
CA THR A 201 6.59 -2.79 21.11
C THR A 201 7.63 -3.53 20.30
N ILE A 202 8.62 -2.79 19.78
CA ILE A 202 9.79 -3.37 19.11
C ILE A 202 10.49 -4.37 20.03
N GLU A 203 10.55 -4.08 21.33
CA GLU A 203 11.21 -4.93 22.31
C GLU A 203 10.46 -6.27 22.48
N ASP A 204 9.13 -6.23 22.56
CA ASP A 204 8.30 -7.43 22.67
C ASP A 204 8.36 -8.27 21.39
N GLU A 205 8.35 -7.60 20.23
CA GLU A 205 8.38 -8.26 18.92
C GLU A 205 9.76 -8.85 18.58
N PHE A 206 10.84 -8.14 18.92
CA PHE A 206 12.22 -8.52 18.62
C PHE A 206 13.09 -8.50 19.89
N PRO A 207 12.89 -9.44 20.83
CA PRO A 207 13.56 -9.43 22.13
C PRO A 207 15.09 -9.49 22.03
N ASP A 208 15.62 -10.15 21.00
CA ASP A 208 17.05 -10.27 20.76
C ASP A 208 17.73 -8.95 20.39
N THR A 209 16.98 -7.93 19.96
CA THR A 209 17.50 -6.61 19.60
C THR A 209 17.79 -5.75 20.84
N LYS A 210 17.14 -6.05 21.98
CA LYS A 210 17.22 -5.27 23.22
C LYS A 210 18.66 -5.05 23.69
N LYS A 211 19.50 -6.09 23.64
CA LYS A 211 20.91 -6.02 24.07
C LYS A 211 21.76 -5.05 23.24
N TRP A 212 21.34 -4.74 22.01
CA TRP A 212 22.05 -3.84 21.10
C TRP A 212 21.40 -2.47 20.99
N TRP A 213 20.26 -2.27 21.66
CA TRP A 213 19.50 -1.04 21.58
C TRP A 213 20.24 0.08 22.31
N HIS A 214 20.48 1.20 21.63
CA HIS A 214 21.16 2.33 22.23
C HIS A 214 20.20 3.13 23.13
N VAL A 215 20.69 3.61 24.29
CA VAL A 215 19.90 4.40 25.25
C VAL A 215 19.40 5.74 24.69
N TRP A 216 20.03 6.26 23.63
CA TRP A 216 19.62 7.48 22.94
C TRP A 216 18.61 7.22 21.81
N ASP A 217 18.36 5.96 21.45
CA ASP A 217 17.32 5.56 20.51
C ASP A 217 16.03 5.24 21.28
N ASN A 218 15.18 6.25 21.45
CA ASN A 218 13.95 6.15 22.23
C ASN A 218 12.78 5.51 21.46
N ARG A 219 13.02 4.86 20.31
CA ARG A 219 11.94 4.24 19.54
C ARG A 219 11.43 2.99 20.25
N THR A 220 10.12 2.94 20.50
CA THR A 220 9.40 1.75 20.96
C THR A 220 8.51 1.15 19.88
N LYS A 221 8.29 1.89 18.78
CA LYS A 221 7.44 1.55 17.64
C LYS A 221 8.18 1.82 16.33
N LEU A 222 7.86 1.05 15.31
CA LEU A 222 8.29 1.25 13.93
C LEU A 222 7.32 2.17 13.17
N ASN A 223 7.81 2.76 12.09
CA ASN A 223 6.97 3.46 11.12
C ASN A 223 6.27 2.44 10.20
N CYS A 224 5.42 2.94 9.29
CA CYS A 224 4.76 2.11 8.27
C CYS A 224 5.77 1.24 7.53
N VAL A 225 5.52 -0.06 7.54
CA VAL A 225 6.26 -1.04 6.75
C VAL A 225 5.97 -0.78 5.27
N LEU A 226 7.03 -0.64 4.47
CA LEU A 226 6.95 -0.31 3.05
C LEU A 226 7.45 -1.48 2.20
N THR A 227 7.34 -1.33 0.89
CA THR A 227 7.77 -2.33 -0.11
C THR A 227 9.27 -2.34 -0.37
N CYS A 228 9.98 -1.28 0.03
CA CYS A 228 11.41 -1.12 -0.17
C CYS A 228 12.15 -1.13 1.17
N ILE A 229 13.33 -1.76 1.17
CA ILE A 229 14.24 -1.82 2.32
C ILE A 229 15.49 -0.97 2.08
N ALA A 230 16.21 -0.66 3.16
CA ALA A 230 17.49 0.02 3.06
C ALA A 230 18.52 -0.83 2.28
N SER A 231 19.37 -0.15 1.52
CA SER A 231 20.53 -0.78 0.90
C SER A 231 21.63 -1.09 1.93
N ALA A 232 22.51 -2.03 1.59
CA ALA A 232 23.68 -2.33 2.41
C ALA A 232 24.57 -1.09 2.66
N GLN A 233 24.64 -0.18 1.68
CA GLN A 233 25.42 1.06 1.80
C GLN A 233 24.92 1.92 2.96
N ILE A 234 23.60 2.08 3.12
CA ILE A 234 23.02 2.87 4.22
C ILE A 234 23.43 2.28 5.58
N THR A 235 23.34 0.96 5.74
CA THR A 235 23.73 0.30 7.00
C THR A 235 25.22 0.40 7.28
N LYS A 236 26.05 0.38 6.22
CA LYS A 236 27.50 0.58 6.31
C LYS A 236 27.83 2.00 6.73
N ASP A 237 27.19 3.00 6.12
CA ASP A 237 27.40 4.42 6.43
C ASP A 237 27.01 4.74 7.89
N ILE A 238 25.90 4.17 8.37
CA ILE A 238 25.49 4.30 9.78
C ILE A 238 26.58 3.76 10.71
N ARG A 239 27.07 2.55 10.42
CA ARG A 239 28.10 1.91 11.24
C ARG A 239 29.38 2.75 11.27
N GLU A 240 29.90 3.13 10.11
CA GLU A 240 31.15 3.90 10.01
C GLU A 240 31.04 5.27 10.71
N ARG A 241 29.87 5.92 10.64
CA ARG A 241 29.65 7.21 11.29
C ARG A 241 29.62 7.08 12.81
N LEU A 242 28.99 6.04 13.35
CA LEU A 242 28.98 5.77 14.79
C LEU A 242 30.36 5.40 15.31
N GLU A 243 31.16 4.65 14.53
CA GLU A 243 32.53 4.29 14.88
C GLU A 243 33.47 5.52 14.88
N LYS A 244 33.28 6.47 13.95
CA LYS A 244 34.11 7.69 13.85
C LYS A 244 33.73 8.79 14.85
N HIS A 245 32.45 8.89 15.21
CA HIS A 245 31.90 9.99 16.00
C HIS A 245 31.13 9.48 17.22
N GLU A 246 31.79 8.63 18.01
CA GLU A 246 31.19 8.03 19.19
C GLU A 246 30.73 9.12 20.18
N GLY A 247 29.46 9.05 20.58
CA GLY A 247 28.87 9.98 21.55
C GLY A 247 28.39 11.33 21.00
N ASP A 248 28.57 11.65 19.71
CA ASP A 248 28.08 12.92 19.14
C ASP A 248 26.54 12.93 19.01
N PRO A 249 25.81 13.81 19.73
CA PRO A 249 24.35 13.87 19.67
C PRO A 249 23.79 14.20 18.28
N ARG A 250 24.53 14.92 17.44
CA ARG A 250 24.10 15.27 16.07
C ARG A 250 24.11 14.03 15.17
N VAL A 251 25.15 13.21 15.30
CA VAL A 251 25.27 11.94 14.58
C VAL A 251 24.21 10.96 15.07
N GLN A 252 24.00 10.86 16.38
CA GLN A 252 22.95 10.02 16.97
C GLN A 252 21.56 10.39 16.40
N LYS A 253 21.22 11.68 16.39
CA LYS A 253 19.94 12.15 15.83
C LYS A 253 19.77 11.76 14.36
N ASP A 254 20.78 12.02 13.54
CA ASP A 254 20.73 11.67 12.11
C ASP A 254 20.62 10.15 11.88
N VAL A 255 21.34 9.35 12.68
CA VAL A 255 21.22 7.89 12.64
C VAL A 255 19.81 7.44 13.04
N VAL A 256 19.23 7.98 14.11
CA VAL A 256 17.83 7.68 14.48
C VAL A 256 16.88 8.05 13.34
N ASP A 257 17.07 9.20 12.69
CA ASP A 257 16.21 9.64 11.59
C ASP A 257 16.32 8.70 10.38
N GLN A 258 17.51 8.19 10.07
CA GLN A 258 17.70 7.14 9.05
C GLN A 258 17.05 5.81 9.48
N CYS A 259 17.21 5.41 10.73
CA CYS A 259 16.58 4.21 11.27
C CYS A 259 15.05 4.30 11.22
N LYS A 260 14.47 5.47 11.51
CA LYS A 260 13.02 5.73 11.34
C LYS A 260 12.59 5.66 9.89
N ARG A 261 13.37 6.24 8.97
CA ARG A 261 13.03 6.26 7.54
C ARG A 261 12.97 4.88 6.93
N TRP A 262 13.85 3.98 7.35
CA TRP A 262 14.01 2.65 6.77
C TRP A 262 13.58 1.49 7.69
N ASN A 263 12.96 1.81 8.83
CA ASN A 263 12.60 0.84 9.87
C ASN A 263 13.76 -0.08 10.27
N LEU A 264 14.96 0.50 10.45
CA LEU A 264 16.13 -0.28 10.85
C LEU A 264 16.07 -0.63 12.34
N VAL A 265 16.50 -1.85 12.65
CA VAL A 265 16.62 -2.38 14.02
C VAL A 265 18.08 -2.71 14.34
N TRP A 266 18.44 -2.65 15.62
CA TRP A 266 19.81 -2.89 16.08
C TRP A 266 20.08 -4.39 16.23
N VAL A 267 21.07 -4.90 15.50
CA VAL A 267 21.42 -6.33 15.45
C VAL A 267 22.83 -6.63 15.95
N GLY A 268 23.59 -5.60 16.32
CA GLY A 268 24.96 -5.70 16.81
C GLY A 268 25.48 -4.35 17.27
N LYS A 269 26.67 -4.34 17.91
CA LYS A 269 27.36 -3.10 18.29
C LYS A 269 27.53 -2.20 17.07
N ASN A 270 26.91 -1.02 17.10
CA ASN A 270 26.88 -0.02 16.01
C ASN A 270 26.35 -0.57 14.67
N LYS A 271 25.56 -1.66 14.69
CA LYS A 271 25.07 -2.33 13.50
C LYS A 271 23.54 -2.30 13.46
N ALA A 272 23.00 -1.52 12.54
CA ALA A 272 21.58 -1.49 12.21
C ALA A 272 21.32 -2.31 10.93
N ALA A 273 20.19 -3.00 10.86
CA ALA A 273 19.79 -3.81 9.71
C ALA A 273 18.31 -3.56 9.35
N PRO A 274 17.93 -3.71 8.08
CA PRO A 274 16.52 -3.74 7.69
C PRO A 274 15.85 -5.00 8.26
N LEU A 275 14.52 -4.94 8.38
CA LEU A 275 13.73 -6.10 8.77
C LEU A 275 13.88 -7.24 7.75
N GLU A 276 14.04 -8.45 8.24
CA GLU A 276 13.93 -9.66 7.43
C GLU A 276 12.47 -9.97 7.10
N PRO A 277 12.17 -10.69 6.01
CA PRO A 277 10.79 -10.98 5.62
C PRO A 277 9.99 -11.71 6.70
N CYS A 278 10.62 -12.58 7.50
CA CYS A 278 9.95 -13.27 8.61
C CYS A 278 9.60 -12.34 9.77
N GLU A 279 10.44 -11.33 10.03
CA GLU A 279 10.16 -10.29 11.01
C GLU A 279 8.98 -9.41 10.53
N MET A 280 8.92 -9.10 9.24
CA MET A 280 7.78 -8.40 8.65
C MET A 280 6.49 -9.22 8.66
N GLU A 281 6.55 -10.53 8.41
CA GLU A 281 5.39 -11.43 8.55
C GLU A 281 4.83 -11.37 9.95
N SER A 282 5.67 -11.55 10.98
CA SER A 282 5.27 -11.51 12.39
C SER A 282 4.66 -10.16 12.77
N LEU A 283 5.34 -9.06 12.43
CA LEU A 283 4.90 -7.70 12.70
C LEU A 283 3.53 -7.34 12.09
N LEU A 284 3.22 -7.91 10.93
CA LEU A 284 1.96 -7.71 10.22
C LEU A 284 0.88 -8.75 10.59
N GLY A 285 1.21 -9.71 11.47
CA GLY A 285 0.30 -10.73 11.99
C GLY A 285 0.12 -11.95 11.07
N PHE A 286 1.07 -12.20 10.16
CA PHE A 286 1.10 -13.39 9.30
C PHE A 286 1.76 -14.58 10.00
N PRO A 287 1.37 -15.83 9.67
CA PRO A 287 2.11 -17.02 10.06
C PRO A 287 3.58 -16.95 9.64
N GLY A 288 4.47 -17.49 10.46
CA GLY A 288 5.89 -17.53 10.14
C GLY A 288 6.16 -18.28 8.84
N ASN A 289 6.98 -17.68 7.96
CA ASN A 289 7.32 -18.18 6.63
C ASN A 289 6.16 -18.20 5.62
N TYR A 290 5.09 -17.45 5.85
CA TYR A 290 3.93 -17.42 4.96
C TYR A 290 4.29 -17.10 3.49
N THR A 291 5.23 -16.18 3.27
CA THR A 291 5.65 -15.77 1.92
C THR A 291 6.90 -16.52 1.41
N ARG A 292 7.29 -17.62 2.08
CA ARG A 292 8.45 -18.43 1.67
C ARG A 292 8.20 -19.10 0.32
N GLY A 293 9.24 -19.14 -0.52
CA GLY A 293 9.18 -19.71 -1.88
C GLY A 293 9.05 -18.68 -2.98
N VAL A 294 8.79 -17.42 -2.63
CA VAL A 294 8.81 -16.27 -3.55
C VAL A 294 10.15 -15.54 -3.46
N SER A 295 10.52 -14.82 -4.52
CA SER A 295 11.74 -14.00 -4.54
C SER A 295 11.77 -13.01 -3.37
N ARG A 296 12.96 -12.69 -2.85
CA ARG A 296 13.09 -11.77 -1.70
C ARG A 296 12.44 -10.41 -1.99
N ARG A 297 12.58 -9.91 -3.23
CA ARG A 297 11.98 -8.64 -3.67
C ARG A 297 10.46 -8.70 -3.61
N ASP A 298 9.87 -9.77 -4.12
CA ASP A 298 8.41 -9.92 -4.15
C ASP A 298 7.84 -10.14 -2.75
N ARG A 299 8.55 -10.84 -1.86
CA ARG A 299 8.16 -10.96 -0.44
C ARG A 299 7.99 -9.58 0.21
N TYR A 300 8.99 -8.70 0.07
CA TYR A 300 8.91 -7.33 0.60
C TYR A 300 7.79 -6.52 -0.04
N LYS A 301 7.62 -6.64 -1.36
CA LYS A 301 6.55 -5.95 -2.09
C LYS A 301 5.16 -6.40 -1.61
N SER A 302 4.93 -7.70 -1.48
CA SER A 302 3.65 -8.26 -1.04
C SER A 302 3.34 -7.91 0.41
N LEU A 303 4.31 -8.01 1.33
CA LEU A 303 4.13 -7.66 2.75
C LEU A 303 3.95 -6.15 2.96
N GLY A 304 4.69 -5.30 2.23
CA GLY A 304 4.52 -3.85 2.31
C GLY A 304 3.10 -3.40 1.94
N ASN A 305 2.48 -4.08 0.97
CA ASN A 305 1.16 -3.77 0.45
C ASN A 305 0.02 -4.58 1.09
N SER A 306 0.30 -5.52 1.99
CA SER A 306 -0.74 -6.36 2.60
C SER A 306 -1.53 -5.63 3.70
N PHE A 307 -2.60 -6.24 4.17
CA PHE A 307 -3.24 -5.80 5.40
C PHE A 307 -2.35 -6.05 6.63
N LEU A 308 -2.63 -5.31 7.70
CA LEU A 308 -2.23 -5.70 9.04
C LEU A 308 -3.34 -6.57 9.60
N VAL A 309 -3.01 -7.84 9.84
CA VAL A 309 -3.99 -8.90 10.12
C VAL A 309 -4.80 -8.60 11.37
N ASP A 310 -4.14 -8.24 12.48
CA ASP A 310 -4.80 -8.04 13.76
C ASP A 310 -5.79 -6.85 13.75
N THR A 311 -5.48 -5.74 13.04
CA THR A 311 -6.42 -4.62 12.84
C THR A 311 -7.67 -5.06 12.08
N VAL A 312 -7.50 -5.75 10.94
CA VAL A 312 -8.63 -6.21 10.12
C VAL A 312 -9.45 -7.24 10.86
N ALA A 313 -8.80 -8.18 11.54
CA ALA A 313 -9.45 -9.20 12.36
C ALA A 313 -10.31 -8.56 13.47
N TYR A 314 -9.82 -7.52 14.14
CA TYR A 314 -10.61 -6.81 15.13
C TYR A 314 -11.91 -6.22 14.53
N HIS A 315 -11.87 -5.65 13.33
CA HIS A 315 -13.08 -5.13 12.67
C HIS A 315 -14.06 -6.25 12.26
N LEU A 316 -13.53 -7.37 11.74
CA LEU A 316 -14.33 -8.50 11.26
C LEU A 316 -14.82 -9.42 12.37
N SER A 317 -14.30 -9.28 13.60
CA SER A 317 -14.64 -10.11 14.77
C SER A 317 -16.15 -10.21 15.04
N VAL A 318 -16.91 -9.15 14.74
CA VAL A 318 -18.38 -9.09 14.90
C VAL A 318 -19.12 -10.14 14.06
N LEU A 319 -18.54 -10.59 12.95
CA LEU A 319 -19.14 -11.61 12.08
C LEU A 319 -19.25 -12.97 12.76
N LYS A 320 -18.43 -13.24 13.79
CA LYS A 320 -18.48 -14.49 14.56
C LYS A 320 -19.85 -14.74 15.18
N ALA A 321 -20.43 -13.71 15.78
CA ALA A 321 -21.74 -13.81 16.43
C ALA A 321 -22.88 -13.87 15.41
N LEU A 322 -22.71 -13.20 14.26
CA LEU A 322 -23.70 -13.14 13.18
C LEU A 322 -23.77 -14.44 12.38
N TYR A 323 -22.63 -15.10 12.17
CA TYR A 323 -22.51 -16.28 11.31
C TYR A 323 -21.86 -17.46 12.05
N PRO A 324 -22.52 -18.04 13.06
CA PRO A 324 -21.96 -19.15 13.85
C PRO A 324 -21.72 -20.42 13.03
N LYS A 325 -22.45 -20.58 11.92
CA LYS A 325 -22.30 -21.71 10.97
C LYS A 325 -21.22 -21.47 9.92
N GLY A 326 -20.61 -20.29 9.91
CA GLY A 326 -19.61 -19.86 8.96
C GLY A 326 -20.09 -18.98 7.83
N VAL A 327 -19.12 -18.32 7.19
CA VAL A 327 -19.28 -17.17 6.28
C VAL A 327 -18.82 -17.56 4.87
N ASN A 328 -19.52 -17.08 3.85
CA ASN A 328 -19.09 -17.06 2.45
C ASN A 328 -18.45 -15.72 2.11
N ILE A 329 -17.19 -15.72 1.65
CA ILE A 329 -16.40 -14.51 1.46
C ILE A 329 -15.97 -14.38 0.01
N LEU A 330 -16.14 -13.18 -0.55
CA LEU A 330 -15.55 -12.74 -1.81
C LEU A 330 -14.40 -11.78 -1.52
N SER A 331 -13.17 -12.19 -1.84
CA SER A 331 -11.94 -11.45 -1.56
C SER A 331 -11.33 -10.89 -2.85
N LEU A 332 -11.29 -9.56 -2.95
CA LEU A 332 -10.84 -8.81 -4.13
C LEU A 332 -9.60 -7.99 -3.76
N PHE A 333 -8.50 -8.07 -4.55
CA PHE A 333 -7.33 -7.20 -4.36
C PHE A 333 -6.64 -7.30 -2.99
N THR A 334 -6.91 -8.36 -2.23
CA THR A 334 -6.35 -8.54 -0.89
C THR A 334 -4.92 -9.06 -0.92
N GLY A 335 -4.46 -9.57 -2.08
CA GLY A 335 -3.17 -10.22 -2.24
C GLY A 335 -3.00 -11.36 -1.23
N ILE A 336 -1.98 -11.28 -0.39
CA ILE A 336 -1.73 -12.25 0.69
C ILE A 336 -2.67 -12.11 1.90
N GLY A 337 -3.52 -11.08 1.94
CA GLY A 337 -4.31 -10.66 3.10
C GLY A 337 -5.44 -11.59 3.55
N GLU A 338 -5.75 -12.66 2.81
CA GLU A 338 -6.77 -13.66 3.19
C GLU A 338 -6.50 -14.28 4.57
N VAL A 339 -5.24 -14.29 4.99
CA VAL A 339 -4.78 -14.78 6.31
C VAL A 339 -5.52 -14.13 7.48
N ALA A 340 -5.94 -12.87 7.35
CA ALA A 340 -6.71 -12.21 8.40
C ALA A 340 -8.02 -12.92 8.70
N LEU A 341 -8.64 -13.50 7.67
CA LEU A 341 -9.83 -14.31 7.80
C LEU A 341 -9.50 -15.61 8.54
N HIS A 342 -8.40 -16.29 8.18
CA HIS A 342 -8.06 -17.61 8.74
C HIS A 342 -7.66 -17.56 10.21
N ARG A 343 -7.13 -16.42 10.67
CA ARG A 343 -6.84 -16.19 12.09
C ARG A 343 -8.09 -15.87 12.91
N LEU A 344 -9.21 -15.51 12.28
CA LEU A 344 -10.45 -15.31 13.01
C LEU A 344 -11.06 -16.66 13.41
N PRO A 345 -11.58 -16.79 14.64
CA PRO A 345 -12.31 -17.98 15.06
C PRO A 345 -13.74 -18.00 14.48
N ILE A 346 -13.84 -17.87 13.15
CA ILE A 346 -15.06 -17.88 12.34
C ILE A 346 -14.90 -19.00 11.32
N PRO A 347 -15.82 -19.98 11.26
CA PRO A 347 -15.76 -21.00 10.23
C PRO A 347 -15.90 -20.36 8.85
N MET A 348 -15.02 -20.69 7.91
CA MET A 348 -15.21 -20.30 6.52
C MET A 348 -15.83 -21.44 5.76
N LYS A 349 -16.96 -21.18 5.10
CA LYS A 349 -17.60 -22.16 4.22
C LYS A 349 -17.02 -22.08 2.83
N LEU A 350 -16.80 -20.86 2.35
CA LEU A 350 -16.25 -20.57 1.04
C LEU A 350 -15.44 -19.28 1.10
N VAL A 351 -14.27 -19.30 0.49
CA VAL A 351 -13.53 -18.10 0.13
C VAL A 351 -13.27 -18.14 -1.36
N VAL A 352 -13.77 -17.14 -2.06
CA VAL A 352 -13.44 -16.90 -3.47
C VAL A 352 -12.42 -15.75 -3.49
N SER A 353 -11.16 -16.10 -3.72
CA SER A 353 -10.05 -15.15 -3.85
C SER A 353 -9.63 -15.06 -5.32
N GLU A 354 -9.52 -13.82 -5.82
CA GLU A 354 -9.03 -13.38 -7.15
C GLU A 354 -8.89 -14.40 -8.31
N PHE A 355 -9.57 -14.06 -9.41
CA PHE A 355 -9.14 -14.38 -10.77
C PHE A 355 -8.00 -13.40 -11.15
N ARG A 356 -7.02 -13.82 -11.96
CA ARG A 356 -5.86 -12.99 -12.34
C ARG A 356 -6.23 -11.66 -12.99
N ASP A 357 -7.46 -11.56 -13.49
CA ASP A 357 -8.01 -10.36 -14.10
C ASP A 357 -9.43 -10.14 -13.57
N VAL A 358 -9.67 -9.00 -12.94
CA VAL A 358 -10.99 -8.67 -12.38
C VAL A 358 -11.98 -8.23 -13.47
N GLU A 359 -11.47 -7.89 -14.66
CA GLU A 359 -12.29 -7.71 -15.85
C GLU A 359 -13.00 -9.01 -16.26
N GLU A 360 -12.46 -10.19 -15.89
CA GLU A 360 -13.11 -11.49 -16.12
C GLU A 360 -14.23 -11.81 -15.11
N LEU A 361 -14.39 -11.02 -14.05
CA LEU A 361 -15.50 -11.14 -13.10
C LEU A 361 -16.67 -10.28 -13.57
N ASP A 362 -17.35 -10.74 -14.62
CA ASP A 362 -18.61 -10.14 -15.08
C ASP A 362 -19.80 -10.53 -14.17
N ASP A 363 -20.92 -9.83 -14.37
CA ASP A 363 -22.13 -10.03 -13.58
C ASP A 363 -22.66 -11.47 -13.71
N HIS A 364 -22.52 -12.09 -14.88
CA HIS A 364 -22.94 -13.46 -15.13
C HIS A 364 -22.16 -14.48 -14.29
N LYS A 365 -20.84 -14.32 -14.20
CA LYS A 365 -19.96 -15.19 -13.41
C LYS A 365 -20.19 -14.98 -11.92
N ILE A 366 -20.40 -13.73 -11.49
CA ILE A 366 -20.75 -13.41 -10.09
C ILE A 366 -22.08 -14.09 -9.73
N GLU A 367 -23.12 -13.90 -10.55
CA GLU A 367 -24.41 -14.55 -10.33
C GLU A 367 -24.29 -16.08 -10.32
N GLY A 368 -23.52 -16.67 -11.23
CA GLY A 368 -23.28 -18.11 -11.28
C GLY A 368 -22.59 -18.65 -10.03
N LEU A 369 -21.60 -17.93 -9.50
CA LEU A 369 -20.95 -18.27 -8.23
C LEU A 369 -21.93 -18.16 -7.06
N MET A 370 -22.75 -17.12 -7.03
CA MET A 370 -23.78 -16.96 -5.99
C MET A 370 -24.83 -18.07 -6.05
N ASP A 371 -25.26 -18.47 -7.25
CA ASP A 371 -26.23 -19.56 -7.44
C ASP A 371 -25.63 -20.92 -7.05
N GLN A 372 -24.33 -21.13 -7.32
CA GLN A 372 -23.62 -22.36 -6.96
C GLN A 372 -23.38 -22.49 -5.44
N TYR A 373 -23.04 -21.38 -4.77
CA TYR A 373 -22.53 -21.41 -3.40
C TYR A 373 -23.45 -20.74 -2.35
N GLY A 374 -24.61 -20.23 -2.76
CA GLY A 374 -25.60 -19.63 -1.85
C GLY A 374 -25.32 -18.18 -1.48
N GLY A 375 -24.69 -17.41 -2.38
CA GLY A 375 -24.38 -15.99 -2.17
C GLY A 375 -23.12 -15.72 -1.33
N PHE A 376 -22.84 -14.44 -1.10
CA PHE A 376 -21.70 -13.97 -0.32
C PHE A 376 -22.18 -13.14 0.88
N ASP A 377 -21.63 -13.46 2.05
CA ASP A 377 -21.93 -12.76 3.30
C ASP A 377 -21.01 -11.55 3.51
N LEU A 378 -19.78 -11.62 2.99
CA LEU A 378 -18.77 -10.57 3.07
C LEU A 378 -18.07 -10.38 1.71
N VAL A 379 -18.03 -9.14 1.23
CA VAL A 379 -17.16 -8.70 0.14
C VAL A 379 -16.03 -7.85 0.73
N ILE A 380 -14.79 -8.31 0.63
CA ILE A 380 -13.63 -7.63 1.21
C ILE A 380 -12.64 -7.25 0.12
N GLY A 381 -12.09 -6.04 0.20
CA GLY A 381 -11.02 -5.62 -0.68
C GLY A 381 -10.16 -4.48 -0.14
N GLY A 382 -9.04 -4.25 -0.82
CA GLY A 382 -8.07 -3.22 -0.48
C GLY A 382 -7.54 -2.55 -1.72
N SER A 383 -7.17 -1.29 -1.61
CA SER A 383 -6.58 -0.59 -2.76
C SER A 383 -5.14 -1.05 -3.01
N PRO A 384 -4.75 -1.36 -4.25
CA PRO A 384 -3.35 -1.63 -4.58
C PRO A 384 -2.51 -0.36 -4.35
N CYS A 385 -1.70 -0.40 -3.29
CA CYS A 385 -1.08 0.77 -2.66
C CYS A 385 -0.02 1.56 -3.48
N ASN A 386 0.21 1.26 -4.77
CA ASN A 386 1.33 1.88 -5.50
C ASN A 386 1.07 3.34 -5.93
N ASN A 387 -0.18 3.73 -6.21
CA ASN A 387 -0.49 5.08 -6.75
C ASN A 387 -1.17 6.03 -5.76
N LEU A 388 -1.58 5.54 -4.58
CA LEU A 388 -2.37 6.31 -3.59
C LEU A 388 -1.59 6.70 -2.33
N ALA A 389 -0.36 6.19 -2.17
CA ALA A 389 0.54 6.63 -1.12
C ALA A 389 1.17 7.99 -1.48
N GLY A 390 0.96 9.01 -0.65
CA GLY A 390 1.50 10.36 -0.82
C GLY A 390 3.04 10.48 -0.87
N ALA A 391 3.77 9.37 -0.86
CA ALA A 391 5.22 9.31 -1.02
C ALA A 391 5.68 9.38 -2.50
N ASN A 392 4.80 9.10 -3.47
CA ASN A 392 5.11 9.28 -4.90
C ASN A 392 4.91 10.75 -5.31
N ARG A 393 6.01 11.50 -5.37
CA ARG A 393 6.02 12.91 -5.84
C ARG A 393 5.79 13.08 -7.34
N VAL A 394 5.74 12.00 -8.12
CA VAL A 394 5.80 12.04 -9.60
C VAL A 394 4.48 11.70 -10.29
N SER A 395 3.55 10.96 -9.68
CA SER A 395 2.20 10.72 -10.25
C SER A 395 1.10 10.89 -9.20
N ARG A 396 0.64 12.13 -9.02
CA ARG A 396 -0.52 12.47 -8.20
C ARG A 396 -1.84 12.24 -8.97
N THR A 397 -1.99 11.10 -9.61
CA THR A 397 -3.17 10.84 -10.45
C THR A 397 -4.41 10.47 -9.62
N GLY A 398 -4.30 10.26 -8.31
CA GLY A 398 -5.46 10.03 -7.45
C GLY A 398 -6.29 8.84 -7.92
N LEU A 399 -7.60 9.04 -8.08
CA LEU A 399 -8.53 8.05 -8.65
C LEU A 399 -8.67 8.15 -10.19
N GLU A 400 -7.73 8.82 -10.87
CA GLU A 400 -7.69 8.98 -12.34
C GLU A 400 -6.49 8.25 -12.96
N GLY A 401 -5.68 7.53 -12.18
CA GLY A 401 -4.59 6.69 -12.70
C GLY A 401 -5.03 5.24 -12.97
N ASP A 402 -4.20 4.47 -13.68
CA ASP A 402 -4.48 3.07 -14.08
C ASP A 402 -4.78 2.09 -12.92
N GLN A 403 -4.45 2.44 -11.67
CA GLN A 403 -4.73 1.65 -10.46
C GLN A 403 -6.08 2.02 -9.81
N SER A 404 -6.78 3.02 -10.36
CA SER A 404 -8.07 3.50 -9.87
C SER A 404 -9.24 2.68 -10.42
N SER A 405 -9.02 1.98 -11.54
CA SER A 405 -9.97 1.00 -12.10
C SER A 405 -10.37 -0.03 -11.06
N LEU A 406 -9.40 -0.55 -10.29
CA LEU A 406 -9.66 -1.59 -9.29
C LEU A 406 -10.63 -1.17 -8.19
N PHE A 407 -10.68 0.12 -7.82
CA PHE A 407 -11.72 0.63 -6.92
C PHE A 407 -13.10 0.60 -7.58
N TYR A 408 -13.19 1.00 -8.84
CA TYR A 408 -14.45 0.95 -9.59
C TYR A 408 -14.91 -0.47 -9.85
N ASP A 409 -13.99 -1.40 -10.12
CA ASP A 409 -14.28 -2.82 -10.23
C ASP A 409 -14.79 -3.39 -8.91
N TYR A 410 -14.19 -2.99 -7.78
CA TYR A 410 -14.71 -3.34 -6.46
C TYR A 410 -16.16 -2.87 -6.29
N CYS A 411 -16.46 -1.61 -6.64
CA CYS A 411 -17.83 -1.07 -6.56
C CYS A 411 -18.80 -1.81 -7.48
N ARG A 412 -18.41 -2.05 -8.74
CA ARG A 412 -19.20 -2.81 -9.73
C ARG A 412 -19.55 -4.21 -9.21
N ILE A 413 -18.55 -4.93 -8.69
CA ILE A 413 -18.73 -6.28 -8.16
C ILE A 413 -19.62 -6.25 -6.91
N LEU A 414 -19.40 -5.30 -6.01
CA LEU A 414 -20.23 -5.13 -4.83
C LEU A 414 -21.70 -4.87 -5.20
N GLU A 415 -21.96 -4.00 -6.18
CA GLU A 415 -23.29 -3.73 -6.70
C GLU A 415 -23.95 -4.96 -7.31
N ALA A 416 -23.22 -5.74 -8.11
CA ALA A 416 -23.72 -6.99 -8.70
C ALA A 416 -24.11 -8.01 -7.62
N VAL A 417 -23.25 -8.22 -6.62
CA VAL A 417 -23.55 -9.10 -5.47
C VAL A 417 -24.77 -8.60 -4.71
N HIS A 418 -24.86 -7.30 -4.46
CA HIS A 418 -25.96 -6.69 -3.73
C HIS A 418 -27.30 -6.85 -4.49
N HIS A 419 -27.31 -6.56 -5.79
CA HIS A 419 -28.50 -6.71 -6.64
C HIS A 419 -29.02 -8.16 -6.68
N LYS A 420 -28.13 -9.14 -6.85
CA LYS A 420 -28.50 -10.56 -6.84
C LYS A 420 -29.02 -11.01 -5.48
N THR A 421 -28.43 -10.53 -4.38
CA THR A 421 -28.89 -10.82 -3.01
C THR A 421 -30.33 -10.34 -2.80
N HIS A 422 -30.64 -9.09 -3.13
CA HIS A 422 -32.01 -8.54 -3.05
C HIS A 422 -33.01 -9.26 -3.95
N LYS A 423 -32.58 -9.72 -5.13
CA LYS A 423 -33.43 -10.49 -6.03
C LYS A 423 -33.81 -11.83 -5.42
N ASN A 424 -32.86 -12.52 -4.79
CA ASN A 424 -33.10 -13.81 -4.13
C ASN A 424 -34.03 -13.66 -2.92
N GLU A 425 -33.86 -12.63 -2.09
CA GLU A 425 -34.74 -12.36 -0.94
C GLU A 425 -36.21 -12.13 -1.35
N LYS A 426 -36.43 -11.39 -2.45
CA LYS A 426 -37.79 -11.16 -2.98
C LYS A 426 -38.44 -12.46 -3.46
N VAL A 427 -37.68 -13.36 -4.06
CA VAL A 427 -38.18 -14.67 -4.51
C VAL A 427 -38.53 -15.57 -3.32
N GLU A 428 -37.68 -15.64 -2.30
CA GLU A 428 -37.98 -16.40 -1.07
C GLU A 428 -39.24 -15.86 -0.35
N CYS A 429 -39.39 -14.53 -0.26
CA CYS A 429 -40.58 -13.92 0.32
C CYS A 429 -41.87 -14.24 -0.45
N LEU A 430 -41.79 -14.41 -1.78
CA LEU A 430 -42.92 -14.81 -2.62
C LEU A 430 -43.25 -16.30 -2.49
N LEU A 431 -42.26 -17.16 -2.26
CA LEU A 431 -42.44 -18.60 -2.10
C LEU A 431 -42.93 -19.00 -0.70
N CYS A 432 -42.76 -18.14 0.31
CA CYS A 432 -43.23 -18.37 1.69
C CYS A 432 -44.64 -17.83 1.98
N ARG A 433 -45.34 -17.29 0.97
CA ARG A 433 -46.76 -16.89 1.04
C ARG A 433 -47.60 -17.89 0.25
#